data_AF-A0A1F7YX70-F1
#
_entry.id   AF-A0A1F7YX70-F1
#
_cell.length_a   1.000
_cell.length_b   1.000
_cell.length_c   1.000
_cell.angle_alpha   90.00
_cell.angle_beta   90.00
_cell.angle_gamma   90.00
#
_symmetry.space_group_name_H-M   'P 1'
#
loop_
_entity.id
_entity.type
_entity.pdbx_description
1 polymer ?
#
loop_
_entity_poly.entity_id
_entity_poly.type
_entity_poly.pdbx_seq_one_letter_code
_entity_poly.pdbx_strand_id
1 'polypeptide(L)'
;MDKEEKRQREKEKAGNDALYWNRLANEREFEVSNKLLAIASTLIPLFASLEIFNVTLTSDQKSLIILILLFLIASVVTGLIQYHVDRQFFESYQMRNNKIESYYEEFEYDAAQKLINNLKEKDPLKREGNTLAATLQTILFSLALILITILVASLLL
;
A
#
# COMPACT_ATOMS: atom_id res chain seq x y z
N MET A 1 -40.10 -0.62 -7.61
CA MET A 1 -38.98 -1.08 -6.79
C MET A 1 -39.26 -0.61 -5.38
N ASP A 2 -39.52 -1.57 -4.51
CA ASP A 2 -40.03 -1.33 -3.16
C ASP A 2 -38.94 -0.65 -2.29
N LYS A 3 -39.34 0.13 -1.29
CA LYS A 3 -38.36 0.83 -0.41
C LYS A 3 -37.43 -0.17 0.29
N GLU A 4 -37.96 -1.35 0.61
CA GLU A 4 -37.22 -2.45 1.23
C GLU A 4 -36.15 -3.04 0.30
N GLU A 5 -36.47 -3.24 -0.99
CA GLU A 5 -35.51 -3.72 -2.00
C GLU A 5 -34.35 -2.76 -2.20
N LYS A 6 -34.62 -1.45 -2.16
CA LYS A 6 -33.57 -0.42 -2.24
C LYS A 6 -32.64 -0.46 -1.03
N ARG A 7 -33.21 -0.61 0.16
CA ARG A 7 -32.46 -0.69 1.43
C ARG A 7 -31.56 -1.92 1.46
N GLN A 8 -32.06 -3.08 1.04
CA GLN A 8 -31.27 -4.31 0.94
C GLN A 8 -30.11 -4.16 -0.04
N ARG A 9 -30.34 -3.60 -1.24
CA ARG A 9 -29.28 -3.39 -2.23
C ARG A 9 -28.17 -2.45 -1.75
N GLU A 10 -28.52 -1.39 -1.02
CA GLU A 10 -27.51 -0.48 -0.47
C GLU A 10 -26.71 -1.14 0.66
N LYS A 11 -27.34 -1.97 1.50
CA LYS A 11 -26.65 -2.75 2.54
C LYS A 11 -25.70 -3.80 1.94
N GLU A 12 -26.16 -4.54 0.93
CA GLU A 12 -25.33 -5.48 0.18
C GLU A 12 -24.15 -4.77 -0.49
N LYS A 13 -24.37 -3.59 -1.07
CA LYS A 13 -23.30 -2.79 -1.68
C LYS A 13 -22.26 -2.35 -0.66
N ALA A 14 -22.68 -1.84 0.51
CA ALA A 14 -21.75 -1.44 1.57
C ALA A 14 -20.94 -2.63 2.11
N GLY A 15 -21.57 -3.79 2.28
CA GLY A 15 -20.89 -5.03 2.67
C GLY A 15 -19.88 -5.50 1.61
N ASN A 16 -20.24 -5.46 0.34
CA ASN A 16 -19.34 -5.79 -0.77
C ASN A 16 -18.17 -4.81 -0.88
N ASP A 17 -18.40 -3.51 -0.68
CA ASP A 17 -17.34 -2.51 -0.68
C ASP A 17 -16.38 -2.76 0.50
N ALA A 18 -16.89 -3.06 1.70
CA ALA A 18 -16.05 -3.38 2.86
C ALA A 18 -15.18 -4.63 2.64
N LEU A 19 -15.75 -5.68 2.04
CA LEU A 19 -15.00 -6.88 1.65
C LEU A 19 -13.93 -6.58 0.58
N TYR A 20 -14.27 -5.76 -0.42
CA TYR A 20 -13.32 -5.31 -1.45
C TYR A 20 -12.12 -4.57 -0.82
N TRP A 21 -12.37 -3.65 0.09
CA TRP A 21 -11.31 -2.87 0.73
C TRP A 21 -10.46 -3.71 1.69
N ASN A 22 -11.07 -4.63 2.44
CA ASN A 22 -10.33 -5.57 3.29
C ASN A 22 -9.43 -6.48 2.45
N ARG A 23 -9.95 -6.98 1.33
CA ARG A 23 -9.16 -7.73 0.34
C ARG A 23 -7.98 -6.88 -0.18
N LEU A 24 -8.22 -5.62 -0.55
CA LEU A 24 -7.18 -4.74 -1.05
C LEU A 24 -6.09 -4.47 0.00
N ALA A 25 -6.46 -4.27 1.27
CA ALA A 25 -5.51 -4.09 2.37
C ALA A 25 -4.63 -5.34 2.57
N ASN A 26 -5.25 -6.53 2.58
CA ASN A 26 -4.52 -7.79 2.68
C ASN A 26 -3.60 -8.03 1.46
N GLU A 27 -4.06 -7.68 0.25
CA GLU A 27 -3.23 -7.75 -0.96
C GLU A 27 -2.01 -6.81 -0.84
N ARG A 28 -2.18 -5.60 -0.31
CA ARG A 28 -1.07 -4.65 -0.07
C ARG A 28 -0.10 -5.12 0.99
N GLU A 29 -0.60 -5.64 2.11
CA GLU A 29 0.25 -6.21 3.16
C GLU A 29 1.07 -7.39 2.61
N PHE A 30 0.44 -8.26 1.83
CA PHE A 30 1.10 -9.37 1.15
C PHE A 30 2.16 -8.90 0.14
N GLU A 31 1.87 -7.85 -0.66
CA GLU A 31 2.84 -7.25 -1.59
C GLU A 31 4.05 -6.67 -0.85
N VAL A 32 3.84 -5.94 0.26
CA VAL A 32 4.92 -5.39 1.07
C VAL A 32 5.76 -6.50 1.70
N SER A 33 5.11 -7.52 2.27
CA SER A 33 5.77 -8.69 2.85
C SER A 33 6.61 -9.43 1.81
N ASN A 34 6.07 -9.69 0.62
CA ASN A 34 6.83 -10.32 -0.47
C ASN A 34 8.01 -9.48 -0.93
N LYS A 35 7.86 -8.16 -1.05
CA LYS A 35 8.97 -7.26 -1.40
C LYS A 35 10.06 -7.30 -0.33
N LEU A 36 9.69 -7.26 0.96
CA LEU A 36 10.65 -7.38 2.07
C LEU A 36 11.36 -8.73 2.09
N LEU A 37 10.62 -9.82 1.84
CA LEU A 37 11.18 -11.16 1.77
C LEU A 37 12.13 -11.29 0.57
N ALA A 38 11.78 -10.73 -0.58
CA ALA A 38 12.66 -10.65 -1.75
C ALA A 38 13.95 -9.89 -1.42
N ILE A 39 13.86 -8.73 -0.75
CA ILE A 39 15.02 -7.95 -0.28
C ILE A 39 15.89 -8.80 0.65
N ALA A 40 15.29 -9.43 1.66
CA ALA A 40 16.02 -10.24 2.62
C ALA A 40 16.72 -11.43 1.93
N SER A 41 16.03 -12.10 1.02
CA SER A 41 16.57 -13.24 0.27
C SER A 41 17.71 -12.88 -0.71
N THR A 42 17.83 -11.61 -1.10
CA THR A 42 18.94 -11.13 -1.95
C THR A 42 20.07 -10.53 -1.13
N LEU A 43 19.77 -9.66 -0.17
CA LEU A 43 20.79 -8.97 0.62
C LEU A 43 21.50 -9.90 1.60
N ILE A 44 20.78 -10.79 2.30
CA ILE A 44 21.39 -11.66 3.32
C ILE A 44 22.47 -12.55 2.70
N PRO A 45 22.21 -13.29 1.60
CA PRO A 45 23.25 -14.09 0.95
C PRO A 45 24.37 -13.23 0.38
N LEU A 46 24.06 -12.05 -0.17
CA LEU A 46 25.06 -11.14 -0.72
C LEU A 46 26.05 -10.69 0.36
N PHE A 47 25.56 -10.15 1.48
CA PHE A 47 26.43 -9.70 2.58
C PHE A 47 27.14 -10.87 3.26
N ALA A 48 26.46 -12.01 3.47
CA ALA A 48 27.10 -13.21 4.00
C ALA A 48 28.24 -13.70 3.09
N SER A 49 28.04 -13.66 1.76
CA SER A 49 29.07 -14.05 0.81
C SER A 49 30.30 -13.13 0.85
N LEU A 50 30.10 -11.82 1.00
CA LEU A 50 31.20 -10.86 1.11
C LEU A 50 32.08 -11.15 2.35
N GLU A 51 31.45 -11.54 3.47
CA GLU A 51 32.15 -11.88 4.71
C GLU A 51 32.83 -13.26 4.64
N ILE A 52 32.12 -14.29 4.15
CA ILE A 52 32.65 -15.66 4.03
C ILE A 52 33.83 -15.72 3.08
N PHE A 53 33.75 -15.05 1.93
CA PHE A 53 34.82 -15.05 0.93
C PHE A 53 35.87 -13.96 1.17
N ASN A 54 35.72 -13.18 2.25
CA ASN A 54 36.63 -12.10 2.66
C ASN A 54 37.00 -11.17 1.47
N VAL A 55 35.99 -10.79 0.69
CA VAL A 55 36.17 -10.03 -0.55
C VAL A 55 36.58 -8.60 -0.21
N THR A 56 37.78 -8.19 -0.65
CA THR A 56 38.21 -6.79 -0.53
C THR A 56 37.48 -5.92 -1.55
N LEU A 57 36.53 -5.13 -1.06
CA LEU A 57 35.73 -4.22 -1.87
C LEU A 57 36.51 -2.96 -2.27
N THR A 58 36.40 -2.58 -3.54
CA THR A 58 36.91 -1.29 -4.05
C THR A 58 36.07 -0.12 -3.53
N SER A 59 36.60 1.11 -3.67
CA SER A 59 35.86 2.33 -3.28
C SER A 59 34.52 2.47 -4.01
N ASP A 60 34.50 2.08 -5.29
CA ASP A 60 33.30 2.17 -6.13
C ASP A 60 32.24 1.16 -5.69
N GLN A 61 32.63 -0.08 -5.40
CA GLN A 61 31.73 -1.12 -4.89
C GLN A 61 31.13 -0.75 -3.53
N LYS A 62 31.92 -0.15 -2.63
CA LYS A 62 31.43 0.36 -1.33
C LYS A 62 30.40 1.47 -1.53
N SER A 63 30.66 2.40 -2.43
CA SER A 63 29.73 3.48 -2.77
C SER A 63 28.42 2.94 -3.35
N LEU A 64 28.51 1.89 -4.18
CA LEU A 64 27.37 1.23 -4.80
C LEU A 64 26.50 0.50 -3.76
N ILE A 65 27.12 -0.17 -2.78
CA ILE A 65 26.42 -0.76 -1.64
C ILE A 65 25.65 0.30 -0.84
N ILE A 66 26.27 1.45 -0.55
CA ILE A 66 25.60 2.55 0.17
C ILE A 66 24.39 3.05 -0.62
N LEU A 67 24.53 3.24 -1.93
CA LEU A 67 23.42 3.64 -2.80
C LEU A 67 22.28 2.62 -2.81
N ILE A 68 22.57 1.33 -2.89
CA ILE A 68 21.57 0.25 -2.80
C ILE A 68 20.79 0.36 -1.49
N LEU A 69 21.49 0.50 -0.37
CA LEU A 69 20.86 0.62 0.95
C LEU A 69 19.95 1.85 1.03
N LEU A 70 20.40 3.00 0.51
CA LEU A 70 19.59 4.23 0.48
C LEU A 70 18.30 4.04 -0.34
N PHE A 71 18.38 3.46 -1.53
CA PHE A 71 17.20 3.20 -2.36
C PHE A 71 16.23 2.21 -1.70
N LEU A 72 16.74 1.15 -1.06
CA LEU A 72 15.91 0.18 -0.35
C LEU A 72 15.21 0.80 0.86
N ILE A 73 15.94 1.56 1.68
CA ILE A 73 15.35 2.27 2.83
C ILE A 73 14.26 3.23 2.35
N ALA A 74 14.53 4.03 1.32
CA ALA A 74 13.56 4.95 0.75
C ALA A 74 12.32 4.22 0.19
N SER A 75 12.51 3.06 -0.45
CA SER A 75 11.40 2.22 -0.91
C SER A 75 10.53 1.70 0.24
N VAL A 76 11.15 1.23 1.34
CA VAL A 76 10.40 0.78 2.52
C VAL A 76 9.63 1.94 3.15
N VAL A 77 10.26 3.11 3.32
CA VAL A 77 9.61 4.30 3.91
C VAL A 77 8.41 4.74 3.06
N THR A 78 8.55 4.80 1.74
CA THR A 78 7.44 5.16 0.85
C THR A 78 6.30 4.14 0.87
N GLY A 79 6.62 2.85 0.99
CA GLY A 79 5.63 1.79 1.23
C GLY A 79 4.87 1.95 2.55
N LEU A 80 5.55 2.31 3.64
CA LEU A 80 4.92 2.57 4.93
C LEU A 80 4.03 3.82 4.90
N ILE A 81 4.45 4.87 4.19
CA ILE A 81 3.62 6.07 3.98
C ILE A 81 2.34 5.70 3.22
N GLN A 82 2.45 4.91 2.14
CA GLN A 82 1.29 4.43 1.39
C GLN A 82 0.35 3.63 2.27
N TYR A 83 0.88 2.69 3.07
CA TYR A 83 0.10 1.91 4.01
C TYR A 83 -0.65 2.78 5.02
N HIS A 84 0.00 3.82 5.55
CA HIS A 84 -0.63 4.74 6.50
C HIS A 84 -1.79 5.53 5.86
N VAL A 85 -1.59 6.01 4.62
CA VAL A 85 -2.64 6.71 3.85
C VAL A 85 -3.83 5.78 3.59
N ASP A 86 -3.57 4.55 3.16
CA ASP A 86 -4.61 3.57 2.87
C ASP A 86 -5.39 3.20 4.15
N ARG A 87 -4.70 3.10 5.29
CA ARG A 87 -5.33 2.86 6.59
C ARG A 87 -6.25 4.02 7.01
N GLN A 88 -5.78 5.27 6.94
CA GLN A 88 -6.61 6.43 7.28
C GLN A 88 -7.84 6.54 6.37
N PHE A 89 -7.67 6.26 5.08
CA PHE A 89 -8.78 6.17 4.14
C PHE A 89 -9.79 5.10 4.57
N PHE A 90 -9.33 3.91 4.95
CA PHE A 90 -10.21 2.84 5.40
C PHE A 90 -10.96 3.18 6.70
N GLU A 91 -10.27 3.74 7.70
CA GLU A 91 -10.89 4.17 8.95
C GLU A 91 -11.97 5.24 8.71
N SER A 92 -11.70 6.22 7.85
CA SER A 92 -12.69 7.25 7.49
C SER A 92 -13.88 6.68 6.70
N TYR A 93 -13.62 5.72 5.80
CA TYR A 93 -14.67 5.03 5.04
C TYR A 93 -15.56 4.17 5.96
N GLN A 94 -14.99 3.45 6.92
CA GLN A 94 -15.75 2.67 7.91
C GLN A 94 -16.61 3.57 8.80
N MET A 95 -16.05 4.67 9.34
CA MET A 95 -16.83 5.63 10.13
C MET A 95 -18.01 6.20 9.34
N ARG A 96 -17.84 6.44 8.03
CA ARG A 96 -18.91 6.91 7.16
C ARG A 96 -19.99 5.84 6.96
N ASN A 97 -19.60 4.59 6.67
CA ASN A 97 -20.56 3.50 6.49
C ASN A 97 -21.34 3.21 7.78
N ASN A 98 -20.69 3.20 8.94
CA ASN A 98 -21.36 3.00 10.22
C ASN A 98 -22.36 4.12 10.54
N LYS A 99 -22.02 5.39 10.21
CA LYS A 99 -22.97 6.51 10.33
C LYS A 99 -24.13 6.38 9.35
N ILE A 100 -23.90 5.93 8.12
CA ILE A 100 -24.98 5.71 7.16
C ILE A 100 -25.92 4.60 7.64
N GLU A 101 -25.37 3.50 8.18
CA GLU A 101 -26.13 2.37 8.71
C GLU A 101 -26.97 2.77 9.94
N SER A 102 -26.41 3.52 10.90
CA SER A 102 -27.18 4.01 12.05
C SER A 102 -28.33 4.94 11.62
N TYR A 103 -28.13 5.78 10.60
CA TYR A 103 -29.18 6.63 10.06
C TYR A 103 -30.27 5.86 9.31
N TYR A 104 -29.92 4.76 8.64
CA TYR A 104 -30.92 3.86 8.06
C TYR A 104 -31.73 3.14 9.14
N GLU A 105 -31.14 2.84 10.30
CA GLU A 105 -31.84 2.21 11.42
C GLU A 105 -32.72 3.19 12.22
N GLU A 106 -32.35 4.47 12.31
CA GLU A 106 -33.05 5.47 13.11
C GLU A 106 -34.04 6.38 12.34
N PHE A 107 -33.93 6.55 11.01
CA PHE A 107 -34.75 7.50 10.24
C PHE A 107 -35.39 6.92 8.96
N GLU A 108 -36.48 7.54 8.47
CA GLU A 108 -37.07 7.20 7.16
C GLU A 108 -36.03 7.35 6.03
N TYR A 109 -36.05 6.40 5.08
CA TYR A 109 -35.11 6.25 3.96
C TYR A 109 -34.74 7.56 3.25
N ASP A 110 -35.68 8.49 3.08
CA ASP A 110 -35.43 9.76 2.38
C ASP A 110 -34.51 10.73 3.14
N ALA A 111 -34.50 10.69 4.48
CA ALA A 111 -33.59 11.48 5.31
C ALA A 111 -32.15 10.93 5.24
N ALA A 112 -31.99 9.61 5.26
CA ALA A 112 -30.70 8.94 5.04
C ALA A 112 -30.16 9.23 3.62
N GLN A 113 -31.03 9.20 2.59
CA GLN A 113 -30.65 9.53 1.20
C GLN A 113 -30.11 10.97 1.07
N LYS A 114 -30.75 11.94 1.73
CA LYS A 114 -30.26 13.34 1.76
C LYS A 114 -28.93 13.47 2.49
N LEU A 115 -28.73 12.75 3.59
CA LEU A 115 -27.46 12.74 4.32
C LEU A 115 -26.32 12.14 3.46
N ILE A 116 -26.59 11.04 2.76
CA ILE A 116 -25.63 10.40 1.83
C ILE A 116 -25.24 11.35 0.70
N ASN A 117 -26.21 12.04 0.10
CA ASN A 117 -25.93 13.01 -0.96
C ASN A 117 -25.11 14.20 -0.42
N ASN A 118 -25.45 14.73 0.75
CA ASN A 118 -24.67 15.79 1.41
C ASN A 118 -23.24 15.33 1.78
N LEU A 119 -23.06 14.07 2.18
CA LEU A 119 -21.74 13.51 2.51
C LEU A 119 -20.90 13.24 1.25
N LYS A 120 -21.54 12.87 0.13
CA LYS A 120 -20.88 12.72 -1.18
C LYS A 120 -20.43 14.07 -1.76
N GLU A 121 -21.21 15.12 -1.55
CA GLU A 121 -20.84 16.48 -1.99
C GLU A 121 -19.77 17.13 -1.10
N LYS A 122 -19.81 16.94 0.22
CA LYS A 122 -18.88 17.60 1.16
C LYS A 122 -17.50 16.98 1.25
N ASP A 123 -17.40 15.70 0.96
CA ASP A 123 -16.13 15.00 0.83
C ASP A 123 -16.31 14.08 -0.37
N PRO A 124 -15.93 14.52 -1.59
CA PRO A 124 -15.70 13.54 -2.62
C PRO A 124 -14.62 12.65 -2.00
N LEU A 125 -14.93 11.38 -1.77
CA LEU A 125 -13.93 10.33 -1.68
C LEU A 125 -13.27 10.28 -3.07
N LYS A 126 -12.60 11.38 -3.42
CA LYS A 126 -11.94 11.56 -4.69
C LYS A 126 -10.76 10.66 -4.53
N ARG A 127 -10.88 9.56 -5.23
CA ARG A 127 -9.86 8.55 -5.48
C ARG A 127 -8.68 9.16 -6.25
N GLU A 128 -8.24 10.35 -5.89
CA GLU A 128 -6.83 10.71 -5.96
C GLU A 128 -6.14 9.89 -4.86
N GLY A 129 -6.31 8.56 -4.94
CA GLY A 129 -5.50 7.61 -4.23
C GLY A 129 -4.08 8.03 -4.54
N ASN A 130 -3.30 8.20 -3.50
CA ASN A 130 -2.00 8.83 -3.55
C ASN A 130 -1.01 7.87 -4.26
N THR A 131 -1.26 7.58 -5.53
CA THR A 131 -0.55 6.64 -6.39
C THR A 131 0.92 7.00 -6.50
N LEU A 132 1.27 8.25 -6.17
CA LEU A 132 2.62 8.75 -6.15
C LEU A 132 3.49 7.99 -5.16
N ALA A 133 3.02 7.68 -3.94
CA ALA A 133 3.83 6.95 -2.97
C ALA A 133 4.04 5.48 -3.38
N ALA A 134 3.00 4.80 -3.85
CA ALA A 134 3.12 3.44 -4.40
C ALA A 134 3.99 3.36 -5.68
N THR A 135 3.86 4.35 -6.57
CA THR A 135 4.68 4.45 -7.79
C THR A 135 6.14 4.71 -7.44
N LEU A 136 6.39 5.66 -6.53
CA LEU A 136 7.72 5.99 -6.05
C LEU A 136 8.38 4.78 -5.37
N GLN A 137 7.65 4.05 -4.52
CA GLN A 137 8.12 2.80 -3.92
C GLN A 137 8.61 1.82 -4.98
N THR A 138 7.82 1.63 -6.04
CA THR A 138 8.11 0.68 -7.13
C THR A 138 9.33 1.10 -7.95
N ILE A 139 9.48 2.39 -8.22
CA ILE A 139 10.65 2.96 -8.91
C ILE A 139 11.91 2.76 -8.05
N LEU A 140 11.86 3.15 -6.78
CA LEU A 140 12.99 3.04 -5.85
C LEU A 140 13.43 1.59 -5.67
N PHE A 141 12.48 0.66 -5.56
CA PHE A 141 12.76 -0.76 -5.47
C PHE A 141 13.44 -1.30 -6.74
N SER A 142 12.90 -0.95 -7.91
CA SER A 142 13.48 -1.37 -9.20
C SER A 142 14.91 -0.83 -9.39
N LEU A 143 15.16 0.43 -9.00
CA LEU A 143 16.50 1.02 -9.05
C LEU A 143 17.47 0.28 -8.13
N ALA A 144 17.05 -0.07 -6.91
CA ALA A 144 17.88 -0.87 -6.01
C ALA A 144 18.23 -2.25 -6.61
N LEU A 145 17.27 -2.94 -7.23
CA LEU A 145 17.51 -4.22 -7.89
C LEU A 145 18.51 -4.11 -9.05
N ILE A 146 18.40 -3.07 -9.88
CA ILE A 146 19.37 -2.80 -10.96
C ILE A 146 20.76 -2.61 -10.38
N LEU A 147 20.90 -1.81 -9.33
CA LEU A 147 22.20 -1.60 -8.68
C LEU A 147 22.77 -2.89 -8.07
N ILE A 148 21.93 -3.75 -7.47
CA ILE A 148 22.35 -5.07 -7.00
C ILE A 148 22.90 -5.91 -8.17
N THR A 149 22.24 -5.92 -9.32
CA THR A 149 22.74 -6.66 -10.49
C THR A 149 24.09 -6.12 -10.99
N ILE A 150 24.28 -4.79 -10.97
CA ILE A 150 25.57 -4.16 -11.33
C ILE A 150 26.65 -4.54 -10.31
N LEU A 151 26.33 -4.52 -9.01
CA LEU A 151 27.26 -4.93 -7.96
C LEU A 151 27.72 -6.37 -8.17
N VAL A 152 26.77 -7.30 -8.36
CA VAL A 152 27.07 -8.71 -8.58
C VAL A 152 27.92 -8.90 -9.83
N ALA A 153 27.58 -8.24 -10.94
CA ALA A 153 28.40 -8.29 -12.16
C ALA A 153 29.83 -7.78 -11.92
N SER A 154 29.99 -6.70 -11.15
CA SER A 154 31.31 -6.13 -10.81
C SER A 154 32.14 -6.99 -9.85
N LEU A 155 31.52 -7.94 -9.15
CA LEU A 155 32.20 -8.89 -8.26
C LEU A 155 32.63 -10.17 -9.00
N LEU A 156 32.07 -10.42 -10.19
CA LEU A 156 32.38 -11.60 -11.02
C LEU A 156 33.42 -11.31 -12.12
N LEU A 157 33.78 -10.03 -12.32
CA LEU A 157 34.80 -9.55 -13.26
C LEU A 157 36.11 -9.26 -12.52
#